data_AF-A0M475-F1
#
_entry.id   AF-A0M475-F1
#
_cell.length_a   1.000
_cell.length_b   1.000
_cell.length_c   1.000
_cell.angle_alpha   90.00
_cell.angle_beta   90.00
_cell.angle_gamma   90.00
#
_symmetry.space_group_name_H-M   'P 1'
#
loop_
_entity.id
_entity.type
_entity.pdbx_description
1 polymer ?
#
loop_
_entity_poly.entity_id
_entity_poly.type
_entity_poly.pdbx_seq_one_letter_code
_entity_poly.pdbx_strand_id
1 'polypeptide(L)' 'MAKIIELIETDDLRGTGKPEDPWRRVKQYFTKEGELLFELDDCQPLIK' A
#
# COMPACT_ATOMS: atom_id res chain seq x y z
N MET A 1 -10.61 22.42 9.24
CA MET A 1 -9.35 23.06 8.77
C MET A 1 -8.43 21.96 8.28
N ALA A 2 -7.84 22.08 7.09
CA ALA A 2 -6.92 21.09 6.53
C ALA A 2 -5.46 21.57 6.67
N LYS A 3 -4.50 20.64 6.74
CA LYS A 3 -3.05 20.92 6.84
C LYS A 3 -2.30 20.04 5.83
N ILE A 4 -1.25 20.58 5.22
CA ILE A 4 -0.31 19.80 4.40
C ILE A 4 0.66 19.07 5.34
N ILE A 5 0.84 17.78 5.10
CA ILE A 5 1.80 16.93 5.81
C ILE A 5 2.68 16.21 4.79
N GLU A 6 3.94 16.01 5.13
CA GLU A 6 4.88 15.22 4.32
C GLU A 6 4.94 13.79 4.85
N LEU A 7 4.85 12.82 3.93
CA LEU A 7 4.79 11.40 4.23
C LEU A 7 5.79 10.64 3.35
N ILE A 8 6.15 9.43 3.77
CA ILE A 8 6.82 8.45 2.91
C ILE A 8 5.72 7.61 2.25
N GLU A 9 5.69 7.59 0.92
CA GLU A 9 4.81 6.70 0.13
C GLU A 9 5.62 5.49 -0.35
N THR A 10 5.07 4.28 -0.17
CA THR A 10 5.65 3.04 -0.72
C THR A 10 4.60 2.23 -1.48
N ASP A 11 5.06 1.50 -2.49
CA ASP A 11 4.30 0.45 -3.18
C ASP A 11 4.91 -0.91 -2.84
N ASP A 12 4.15 -1.76 -2.17
CA ASP A 12 4.55 -3.13 -1.84
C ASP A 12 3.81 -4.15 -2.73
N LEU A 13 4.45 -5.26 -3.08
CA LEU A 13 3.83 -6.34 -3.84
C LEU A 13 3.45 -7.46 -2.87
N ARG A 14 2.14 -7.66 -2.68
CA ARG A 14 1.60 -8.72 -1.82
C ARG A 14 0.92 -9.82 -2.61
N GLY A 15 0.74 -10.96 -1.95
CA GLY A 15 0.11 -12.16 -2.49
C GLY A 15 1.11 -13.20 -2.98
N THR A 16 0.64 -14.44 -3.10
CA THR A 16 1.43 -15.60 -3.54
C THR A 16 1.34 -15.86 -5.03
N GLY A 17 0.47 -15.15 -5.74
CA GLY A 17 0.24 -15.31 -7.18
C GLY A 17 -0.69 -16.47 -7.53
N LYS A 18 -1.30 -17.09 -6.52
CA LYS A 18 -2.32 -18.13 -6.72
C LYS A 18 -3.68 -17.52 -7.02
N PRO A 19 -4.61 -18.24 -7.67
CA PRO A 19 -5.95 -17.72 -7.93
C PRO A 19 -6.70 -17.24 -6.67
N GLU A 20 -6.49 -17.90 -5.54
CA GLU A 20 -7.07 -17.54 -4.24
C GLU A 20 -6.34 -16.39 -3.53
N ASP A 21 -5.12 -16.05 -3.95
CA ASP A 21 -4.28 -14.98 -3.38
C ASP A 21 -3.36 -14.38 -4.47
N PRO A 22 -3.95 -13.62 -5.41
CA PRO A 22 -3.22 -13.08 -6.54
C PRO A 22 -2.24 -12.00 -6.09
N TRP A 23 -1.21 -11.77 -6.91
CA TRP A 23 -0.33 -10.63 -6.71
C TRP A 23 -1.13 -9.33 -6.80
N ARG A 24 -0.84 -8.39 -5.90
CA ARG A 24 -1.49 -7.09 -5.83
C ARG A 24 -0.53 -6.03 -5.30
N ARG A 25 -0.78 -4.79 -5.67
CA ARG A 25 -0.04 -3.65 -5.12
C ARG A 25 -0.75 -3.13 -3.88
N VAL A 26 0.02 -2.94 -2.82
CA VAL A 26 -0.45 -2.32 -1.59
C VAL A 26 0.25 -1.00 -1.44
N LYS A 27 -0.54 0.08 -1.43
CA LYS A 27 0.00 1.43 -1.24
C LYS A 27 0.02 1.74 0.25
N GLN A 28 1.15 2.19 0.75
CA GLN A 28 1.32 2.50 2.16
C GLN A 28 1.87 3.92 2.34
N TYR A 29 1.44 4.57 3.41
CA TYR A 29 1.94 5.87 3.84
C TYR A 29 2.49 5.77 5.24
N PHE A 30 3.71 6.26 5.42
CA PHE A 30 4.39 6.28 6.71
C PHE A 30 4.73 7.71 7.14
N THR A 31 4.87 7.89 8.45
CA THR A 31 5.57 9.04 9.01
C THR A 31 7.05 9.01 8.62
N LYS A 32 7.77 10.12 8.84
CA LYS A 32 9.22 10.19 8.58
C LYS A 32 10.02 9.29 9.52
N GLU A 33 9.44 8.93 10.66
CA GLU A 33 9.99 8.04 11.67
C GLU A 33 9.71 6.56 11.37
N GLY A 34 8.97 6.27 10.29
CA GLY A 34 8.67 4.90 9.85
C GLY A 34 7.41 4.28 10.46
N GLU A 35 6.54 5.08 11.08
CA GLU A 35 5.25 4.60 11.60
C GLU A 35 4.20 4.54 10.48
N LEU A 36 3.51 3.41 10.34
CA LEU A 36 2.46 3.24 9.33
C LEU A 36 1.23 4.07 9.69
N LEU A 37 0.83 4.99 8.82
CA LEU A 37 -0.37 5.82 8.99
C LEU A 37 -1.57 5.28 8.23
N PHE A 38 -1.33 4.76 7.02
CA PHE A 38 -2.39 4.28 6.15
C PHE A 38 -1.88 3.20 5.22
N GLU A 39 -2.74 2.22 4.96
CA GLU A 39 -2.52 1.17 3.97
C GLU A 39 -3.79 1.03 3.13
N LEU A 40 -3.62 1.11 1.82
CA LEU A 40 -4.62 0.73 0.83
C LEU A 40 -4.21 -0.60 0.21
N ASP A 41 -4.83 -1.65 0.71
CA ASP A 41 -4.88 -2.95 0.05
C ASP A 41 -6.27 -3.09 -0.56
N ASP A 42 -6.41 -2.72 -1.83
CA ASP A 42 -7.69 -2.76 -2.54
C ASP A 42 -8.05 -4.19 -3.01
N CYS A 43 -7.21 -5.19 -2.67
CA CYS A 43 -7.32 -6.57 -3.13
C CYS A 43 -7.49 -6.69 -4.66
N GLN A 44 -7.14 -5.66 -5.43
CA GLN A 44 -7.25 -5.72 -6.87
C GLN A 44 -6.06 -6.49 -7.43
N PRO A 45 -6.30 -7.59 -8.16
CA PRO A 45 -5.23 -8.34 -8.77
C PRO A 45 -4.43 -7.44 -9.69
N LEU A 46 -3.11 -7.60 -9.67
CA LEU A 46 -2.21 -6.99 -10.64
C LEU A 46 -2.38 -7.71 -11.98
N ILE A 47 -3.38 -7.33 -12.77
CA ILE A 47 -3.60 -7.88 -14.10
C ILE A 47 -2.60 -7.20 -15.04
N LYS A 48 -1.68 -7.99 -15.62
CA LYS A 48 -0.77 -7.53 -16.69
C LYS A 48 -1.48 -7.37 -18.02
#